data_AF-A0A344ULU5-F1
#
_entry.id   AF-A0A344ULU5-F1
#
_cell.length_a   1.000
_cell.length_b   1.000
_cell.length_c   1.000
_cell.angle_alpha   90.00
_cell.angle_beta   90.00
_cell.angle_gamma   90.00
#
_symmetry.space_group_name_H-M   'P 1'
#
loop_
_entity.id
_entity.type
_entity.pdbx_description
1 polymer ?
#
loop_
_entity_poly.entity_id
_entity_poly.type
_entity_poly.pdbx_seq_one_letter_code
_entity_poly.pdbx_strand_id
1 'polypeptide(L)' 'MSVVDDVLAKLAQAKNADAAAAPDHLVIDSLDQMRLLVLLEERLDVIFDDAGLHPFDLSSRAALAQSVAAMLAASEAVQ' A
#
# COMPACT_ATOMS: atom_id res chain seq x y z
N MET A 1 -15.23 -1.98 2.53
CA MET A 1 -14.19 -1.95 1.48
C MET A 1 -12.92 -1.51 2.18
N SER A 2 -11.85 -2.30 2.16
CA SER A 2 -10.63 -1.97 2.91
C SER A 2 -9.87 -0.84 2.22
N VAL A 3 -9.10 -0.05 2.97
CA VAL A 3 -8.18 0.96 2.41
C VAL A 3 -7.28 0.32 1.36
N VAL A 4 -6.80 -0.91 1.62
CA VAL A 4 -5.97 -1.66 0.69
C VAL A 4 -6.70 -2.01 -0.61
N ASP A 5 -7.98 -2.40 -0.55
CA ASP A 5 -8.76 -2.68 -1.77
C ASP A 5 -8.92 -1.41 -2.62
N ASP A 6 -9.14 -0.28 -1.97
CA ASP A 6 -9.30 1.01 -2.63
C ASP A 6 -8.00 1.49 -3.30
N VAL A 7 -6.87 1.33 -2.60
CA VAL A 7 -5.54 1.65 -3.13
C VAL A 7 -5.20 0.72 -4.29
N LEU A 8 -5.39 -0.60 -4.15
CA LEU A 8 -5.12 -1.56 -5.23
C LEU A 8 -6.01 -1.31 -6.44
N ALA A 9 -7.29 -0.96 -6.24
CA ALA A 9 -8.19 -0.61 -7.34
C ALA A 9 -7.74 0.65 -8.08
N LYS A 10 -7.23 1.67 -7.38
CA LYS A 10 -6.64 2.87 -8.00
C LYS A 10 -5.35 2.56 -8.74
N LEU A 11 -4.49 1.72 -8.16
CA LEU A 11 -3.22 1.32 -8.77
C LEU A 11 -3.47 0.49 -10.04
N ALA A 12 -4.42 -0.45 -9.98
CA ALA A 12 -4.88 -1.22 -11.13
C ALA A 12 -5.46 -0.33 -12.24
N GLN A 13 -6.30 0.65 -11.89
CA GLN A 13 -6.80 1.64 -12.86
C GLN A 13 -5.67 2.42 -13.52
N ALA A 14 -4.68 2.89 -12.75
CA ALA A 14 -3.53 3.63 -13.28
C ALA A 14 -2.67 2.80 -14.24
N LYS A 15 -2.62 1.47 -14.04
CA LYS A 15 -1.89 0.52 -14.89
C LYS A 15 -2.73 -0.11 -15.98
N ASN A 16 -4.03 0.19 -16.03
CA ASN A 16 -5.00 -0.53 -16.87
C ASN A 16 -4.93 -2.06 -16.67
N ALA A 17 -4.78 -2.47 -15.41
CA ALA A 17 -4.69 -3.86 -14.96
C ALA A 17 -5.95 -4.27 -14.21
N ASP A 18 -6.09 -5.57 -13.95
CA ASP A 18 -7.23 -6.11 -13.20
C ASP A 18 -7.09 -5.78 -11.70
N ALA A 19 -8.09 -5.12 -11.13
CA ALA A 19 -8.15 -4.83 -9.69
C ALA A 19 -8.29 -6.10 -8.83
N ALA A 20 -8.73 -7.21 -9.42
CA ALA A 20 -8.78 -8.54 -8.80
C ALA A 20 -7.42 -9.25 -8.79
N ALA A 21 -6.41 -8.75 -9.52
CA ALA A 21 -5.05 -9.30 -9.53
C ALA A 21 -4.39 -9.23 -8.14
N ALA A 22 -3.39 -10.08 -7.93
CA ALA A 22 -2.59 -10.06 -6.70
C ALA A 22 -1.78 -8.76 -6.61
N PRO A 23 -1.45 -8.28 -5.39
CA PRO A 23 -0.67 -7.05 -5.22
C PRO A 23 0.70 -7.12 -5.90
N ASP A 24 1.35 -8.29 -5.96
CA ASP A 24 2.64 -8.47 -6.62
C ASP A 24 2.58 -8.24 -8.14
N HIS A 25 1.44 -8.56 -8.77
CA HIS A 25 1.20 -8.25 -10.20
C HIS A 25 0.93 -6.76 -10.44
N LEU A 26 0.46 -6.04 -9.41
CA LEU A 26 0.15 -4.62 -9.50
C LEU A 26 1.38 -3.77 -9.17
N VAL A 27 2.20 -4.19 -8.22
CA VAL A 27 3.36 -3.47 -7.71
C VAL A 27 4.64 -4.18 -8.12
N ILE A 28 5.15 -3.85 -9.31
CA ILE A 28 6.25 -4.57 -9.96
C ILE A 28 7.54 -3.76 -9.89
N ASP A 29 7.44 -2.44 -10.08
CA ASP A 29 8.58 -1.53 -10.14
C ASP A 29 8.60 -0.55 -8.96
N SER A 30 9.74 0.12 -8.73
CA SER A 30 9.87 1.16 -7.69
C SER A 30 8.86 2.29 -7.85
N LEU A 31 8.43 2.59 -9.08
CA LEU A 31 7.40 3.59 -9.35
C LEU A 31 6.03 3.15 -8.80
N ASP A 32 5.69 1.87 -8.91
CA ASP A 32 4.45 1.34 -8.38
C ASP A 32 4.48 1.30 -6.85
N GLN A 33 5.64 1.01 -6.26
CA GLN A 33 5.83 1.06 -4.81
C GLN A 33 5.64 2.49 -4.28
N MET A 34 6.22 3.50 -4.94
CA MET A 34 5.98 4.90 -4.58
C MET A 34 4.51 5.29 -4.75
N ARG A 35 3.85 4.88 -5.85
CA ARG A 35 2.42 5.14 -6.04
C ARG A 35 1.54 4.47 -4.98
N LEU A 36 1.86 3.23 -4.62
CA LEU A 36 1.19 2.51 -3.55
C LEU A 36 1.30 3.28 -2.24
N LEU A 37 2.51 3.73 -1.90
CA LEU A 37 2.78 4.48 -0.68
C LEU A 37 1.98 5.79 -0.65
N VAL A 38 2.09 6.61 -1.69
CA VAL A 38 1.38 7.90 -1.77
C VAL A 38 -0.13 7.70 -1.66
N LEU A 39 -0.69 6.69 -2.34
CA LEU A 39 -2.13 6.40 -2.25
C LEU A 39 -2.56 5.93 -0.86
N LEU A 40 -1.70 5.21 -0.13
CA LEU A 40 -1.96 4.81 1.24
C LEU A 40 -1.94 6.03 2.17
N GLU A 41 -0.94 6.89 2.03
CA GLU A 41 -0.81 8.15 2.76
C GLU A 41 -2.04 9.05 2.55
N GLU A 42 -2.44 9.27 1.30
CA GLU A 42 -3.63 10.05 0.96
C GLU A 42 -4.92 9.45 1.52
N ARG A 43 -5.02 8.12 1.60
CA ARG A 43 -6.24 7.44 2.10
C ARG A 43 -6.30 7.37 3.61
N LEU A 44 -5.15 7.25 4.27
CA LEU A 44 -5.04 7.14 5.72
C LEU A 44 -4.87 8.50 6.40
N ASP A 45 -4.62 9.57 5.62
CA ASP A 45 -4.29 10.91 6.11
C ASP A 45 -3.05 10.89 7.03
N VAL A 46 -2.05 10.09 6.65
CA VAL A 46 -0.78 9.94 7.37
C VAL A 46 0.39 10.15 6.42
N ILE A 47 1.53 10.58 6.95
CA ILE A 47 2.80 10.61 6.23
C ILE A 47 3.67 9.51 6.82
N PHE A 48 4.05 8.54 5.99
CA PHE A 48 4.94 7.47 6.42
C PHE A 48 6.38 7.93 6.33
N ASP A 49 7.14 7.76 7.40
CA ASP A 49 8.57 8.11 7.39
C ASP A 49 9.36 7.07 6.59
N ASP A 50 10.11 7.54 5.59
CA ASP A 50 10.96 6.72 4.71
C ASP A 50 12.03 5.95 5.52
N ALA A 51 12.49 6.53 6.65
CA ALA A 51 13.46 5.89 7.53
C ALA A 51 12.90 4.64 8.27
N GLY A 52 11.57 4.52 8.37
CA GLY A 52 10.88 3.39 8.97
C GLY A 52 10.13 2.52 7.96
N LEU A 53 10.36 2.71 6.66
CA LEU A 53 9.60 2.02 5.63
C LEU A 53 9.97 0.54 5.58
N HIS A 54 9.10 -0.29 6.15
CA HIS A 54 9.20 -1.73 5.99
C HIS A 54 8.66 -2.15 4.61
N PRO A 55 9.27 -3.15 3.97
CA PRO A 55 8.76 -3.66 2.70
C PRO A 55 7.34 -4.20 2.89
N PHE A 56 6.40 -3.71 2.08
CA PHE A 56 5.03 -4.21 2.08
C PHE A 56 5.00 -5.67 1.61
N ASP A 57 4.23 -6.50 2.31
CA ASP A 57 4.00 -7.88 1.87
C ASP A 57 2.94 -7.92 0.76
N LEU A 58 3.42 -8.06 -0.46
CA LEU A 58 2.59 -8.07 -1.66
C LEU A 58 2.06 -9.47 -2.01
N SER A 59 2.34 -10.50 -1.20
CA SER A 59 1.94 -11.89 -1.47
C SER A 59 0.43 -12.06 -1.51
N SER A 60 -0.32 -11.21 -0.79
CA SER A 60 -1.79 -11.25 -0.72
C SER A 60 -2.35 -9.93 -0.21
N ARG A 61 -3.60 -9.62 -0.57
CA ARG A 61 -4.31 -8.43 -0.04
C ARG A 61 -4.33 -8.38 1.49
N ALA A 62 -4.50 -9.54 2.13
CA ALA A 62 -4.49 -9.66 3.58
C ALA A 62 -3.11 -9.36 4.18
N ALA A 63 -2.04 -9.85 3.55
CA ALA A 63 -0.66 -9.59 3.98
C ALA A 63 -0.32 -8.11 3.82
N LEU A 64 -0.69 -7.51 2.68
CA LEU A 64 -0.52 -6.07 2.45
C LEU A 64 -1.29 -5.25 3.50
N ALA A 65 -2.52 -5.62 3.81
CA ALA A 65 -3.30 -4.96 4.86
C ALA A 65 -2.64 -5.10 6.25
N GLN A 66 -2.04 -6.24 6.56
CA GLN A 66 -1.26 -6.41 7.79
C GLN A 66 -0.01 -5.54 7.81
N SER A 67 0.73 -5.45 6.70
CA SER A 67 1.89 -4.56 6.59
C SER A 67 1.50 -3.11 6.78
N VAL A 68 0.43 -2.65 6.12
CA VAL A 68 -0.08 -1.27 6.26
C VAL A 68 -0.52 -1.01 7.71
N ALA A 69 -1.24 -1.94 8.34
CA ALA A 69 -1.68 -1.78 9.73
C ALA A 69 -0.51 -1.74 10.71
N ALA A 70 0.52 -2.58 10.51
CA ALA A 70 1.73 -2.57 11.33
C ALA A 70 2.50 -1.25 11.16
N MET A 71 2.56 -0.73 9.95
CA MET A 71 3.24 0.52 9.63
C MET A 71 2.50 1.73 10.20
N LEU A 72 1.17 1.73 10.14
CA LEU A 72 0.33 2.75 10.78
C LEU A 72 0.52 2.75 12.30
N ALA A 73 0.46 1.58 12.92
CA ALA A 73 0.68 1.44 14.36
C ALA A 73 2.10 1.88 14.79
N ALA A 74 3.11 1.62 13.95
CA ALA A 74 4.47 2.10 14.18
C ALA A 74 4.58 3.63 14.05
N SER A 75 3.86 4.24 13.11
CA SER A 75 3.83 5.69 12.94
C SER A 75 3.13 6.38 14.12
N GLU A 76 2.01 5.83 14.60
CA GLU A 76 1.31 6.33 15.79
C GLU A 76 2.14 6.20 17.07
N ALA A 77 2.98 5.17 17.18
CA ALA A 77 3.84 4.94 18.35
C ALA A 77 5.00 5.94 18.48
N VAL A 78 5.30 6.70 17.41
CA VAL A 78 6.41 7.66 17.36
C VAL A 78 5.94 9.11 17.55
N GLN A 79 4.62 9.36 17.63
CA GLN A 79 4.04 10.68 17.90
C GLN A 79 4.03 11.09 19.38
#